data_AF-A0A7X8JYF8-F1
#
_entry.id   AF-A0A7X8JYF8-F1
#
_cell.length_a   1.000
_cell.length_b   1.000
_cell.length_c   1.000
_cell.angle_alpha   90.00
_cell.angle_beta   90.00
_cell.angle_gamma   90.00
#
_symmetry.space_group_name_H-M   'P 1'
#
loop_
_entity.id
_entity.type
_entity.pdbx_description
1 polymer ?
#
loop_
_entity_poly.entity_id
_entity_poly.type
_entity_poly.pdbx_seq_one_letter_code
_entity_poly.pdbx_strand_id
1 'polypeptide(L)'
;MKKNKLEIVIFVVALMLMISGCEENQSVGNPNGFTTSSPAIELTDTAITASPLASQELSVEAYEKFMKNETKVSFDRFMPKNYMGETIYNKGSEYTLSELLQIVTAYYFESSTNKKIEYIDYGYIDCGKDGVSELAIRFNGMDIYDKDDDSTLVYIIKYINGKLSLCYSYETWARSDSTINEYGYYKSSGSGGASNHIEEYGVIDKDGNWQFIASVETELDINKLTWSDELKQIPQVAETKGISGNIGLKTICFDENAYVINSAEIDNKERFYTFDVYDDNWELIEDENLYANSKYKEIFDEALVPFITPEELSNMISEKEEKVGATAKIKEGSELLWKTLNGSIFTDYVNR
;
A
#
# COMPACT_ATOMS: atom_id res chain seq x y z
N MET A 1 30.50 -20.99 -26.02
CA MET A 1 31.17 -21.84 -25.00
C MET A 1 32.37 -21.13 -24.41
N LYS A 2 32.23 -20.63 -23.18
CA LYS A 2 33.24 -20.49 -22.12
C LYS A 2 32.50 -19.85 -20.94
N LYS A 3 32.04 -20.69 -20.00
CA LYS A 3 31.43 -20.28 -18.74
C LYS A 3 32.55 -20.13 -17.72
N ASN A 4 32.78 -18.92 -17.22
CA ASN A 4 33.64 -18.70 -16.06
C ASN A 4 32.80 -18.96 -14.81
N LYS A 5 33.25 -19.92 -14.00
CA LYS A 5 32.73 -20.19 -12.66
C LYS A 5 33.38 -19.20 -11.70
N LEU A 6 32.57 -18.42 -10.99
CA LEU A 6 33.02 -17.68 -9.81
C LEU A 6 32.43 -18.40 -8.59
N GLU A 7 33.32 -18.89 -7.74
CA GLU A 7 33.02 -19.65 -6.54
C GLU A 7 32.51 -18.71 -5.44
N ILE A 8 31.33 -19.03 -4.90
CA ILE A 8 30.74 -18.34 -3.75
C ILE A 8 31.29 -19.00 -2.48
N VAL A 9 32.05 -18.23 -1.69
CA VAL A 9 32.49 -18.61 -0.35
C VAL A 9 31.40 -18.19 0.65
N ILE A 10 30.75 -19.18 1.26
CA ILE A 10 29.75 -19.00 2.32
C ILE A 10 30.48 -18.88 3.66
N PHE A 11 30.36 -17.74 4.33
CA PHE A 11 30.76 -17.56 5.72
C PHE A 11 29.57 -17.81 6.64
N VAL A 12 29.64 -18.88 7.43
CA VAL A 12 28.71 -19.18 8.52
C VAL A 12 29.25 -18.54 9.79
N VAL A 13 28.54 -17.55 10.34
CA VAL A 13 28.81 -17.03 11.69
C VAL A 13 27.67 -17.48 12.60
N ALA A 14 27.98 -18.45 13.46
CA ALA A 14 27.11 -18.88 14.54
C ALA A 14 27.22 -17.88 15.71
N LEU A 15 26.10 -17.27 16.10
CA LEU A 15 26.00 -16.54 17.37
C LEU A 15 25.35 -17.46 18.41
N MET A 16 26.09 -17.79 19.46
CA MET A 16 25.56 -18.50 20.63
C MET A 16 24.79 -17.52 21.53
N LEU A 17 23.58 -17.94 21.91
CA LEU A 17 22.82 -17.45 23.04
C LEU A 17 23.44 -17.97 24.35
N MET A 18 23.65 -17.08 25.32
CA MET A 18 23.83 -17.44 26.73
C MET A 18 22.98 -16.48 27.57
N ILE A 19 21.89 -16.99 28.13
CA ILE A 19 21.15 -16.36 29.23
C ILE A 19 21.36 -17.23 30.47
N SER A 20 21.49 -16.55 31.61
CA SER A 20 21.05 -16.95 32.96
C SER A 20 22.14 -17.26 33.98
N GLY A 21 22.09 -16.52 35.09
CA GLY A 21 22.75 -16.82 36.36
C GLY A 21 22.62 -15.68 37.36
N CYS A 22 21.48 -15.62 38.07
CA CYS A 22 21.35 -14.90 39.35
C CYS A 22 22.00 -15.73 40.47
N GLU A 23 22.64 -15.11 41.46
CA GLU A 23 22.30 -15.26 42.90
C GLU A 23 23.18 -14.43 43.85
N GLU A 24 22.67 -14.32 45.07
CA GLU A 24 22.76 -13.26 46.10
C GLU A 24 24.00 -13.18 47.01
N ASN A 25 24.20 -11.93 47.49
CA ASN A 25 24.52 -11.44 48.85
C ASN A 25 25.50 -12.18 49.78
N GLN A 26 26.51 -11.44 50.29
CA GLN A 26 26.69 -11.22 51.74
C GLN A 26 27.60 -10.02 52.06
N SER A 27 27.24 -9.33 53.13
CA SER A 27 27.80 -8.08 53.69
C SER A 27 28.86 -8.34 54.79
N VAL A 28 29.67 -7.30 55.11
CA VAL A 28 30.46 -6.99 56.34
C VAL A 28 31.93 -6.66 55.97
N GLY A 29 32.61 -5.57 56.33
CA GLY A 29 32.34 -4.30 57.04
C GLY A 29 33.66 -3.50 57.17
N ASN A 30 33.64 -2.19 56.84
CA ASN A 30 34.44 -1.00 57.24
C ASN A 30 35.97 -1.04 57.57
N PRO A 31 36.70 0.10 57.66
CA PRO A 31 36.59 1.43 56.99
C PRO A 31 37.95 1.96 56.44
N ASN A 32 37.92 2.93 55.50
CA ASN A 32 38.69 4.21 55.51
C ASN A 32 38.94 4.78 54.10
N GLY A 33 38.31 5.94 53.85
CA GLY A 33 38.89 7.13 53.20
C GLY A 33 39.47 7.02 51.78
N PHE A 34 38.76 7.56 50.79
CA PHE A 34 39.08 8.86 50.17
C PHE A 34 38.00 9.24 49.15
N THR A 35 37.62 10.51 49.16
CA THR A 35 36.60 11.16 48.34
C THR A 35 37.09 11.38 46.91
N THR A 36 36.29 11.03 45.90
CA THR A 36 36.22 11.79 44.63
C THR A 36 34.87 11.59 43.97
N SER A 37 34.20 12.72 43.74
CA SER A 37 32.88 12.91 43.14
C SER A 37 32.88 12.73 41.63
N SER A 38 31.89 12.02 41.11
CA SER A 38 31.26 12.34 39.82
C SER A 38 29.83 11.76 39.82
N PRO A 39 28.78 12.54 39.57
CA PRO A 39 27.42 12.01 39.50
C PRO A 39 27.27 11.21 38.21
N ALA A 40 27.13 9.90 38.33
CA ALA A 40 26.60 9.08 37.25
C ALA A 40 25.14 9.49 37.03
N ILE A 41 24.87 10.11 35.89
CA ILE A 41 23.51 10.28 35.39
C ILE A 41 23.07 8.87 34.99
N GLU A 42 22.24 8.23 35.82
CA GLU A 42 21.44 7.09 35.40
C GLU A 42 20.46 7.58 34.33
N LEU A 43 20.79 7.33 33.07
CA LEU A 43 19.83 7.36 31.97
C LEU A 43 18.91 6.15 32.15
N THR A 44 17.88 6.31 32.96
CA THR A 44 16.74 5.39 32.96
C THR A 44 16.00 5.59 31.64
N ASP A 45 16.21 4.66 30.72
CA ASP A 45 15.43 4.48 29.49
C ASP A 45 14.01 4.04 29.87
N THR A 46 13.22 4.99 30.34
CA THR A 46 11.81 4.81 30.61
C THR A 46 11.10 5.31 29.37
N ALA A 47 10.66 4.40 28.50
CA ALA A 47 9.73 4.71 27.43
C ALA A 47 8.42 5.19 28.08
N ILE A 48 8.32 6.50 28.33
CA ILE A 48 7.08 7.14 28.75
C ILE A 48 6.12 7.01 27.59
N THR A 49 5.17 6.07 27.69
CA THR A 49 4.08 5.96 26.73
C THR A 49 3.21 7.20 26.92
N ALA A 50 3.37 8.18 26.02
CA ALA A 50 2.57 9.41 26.04
C ALA A 50 1.09 9.07 25.81
N SER A 51 0.19 9.78 26.48
CA SER A 51 -1.25 9.65 26.22
C SER A 51 -1.58 10.03 24.78
N PRO A 52 -2.63 9.47 24.15
CA PRO A 52 -3.02 9.80 22.77
C PRO A 52 -3.14 11.31 22.52
N LEU A 53 -3.69 12.07 23.46
CA LEU A 53 -3.82 13.53 23.36
C LEU A 53 -2.46 14.23 23.24
N ALA A 54 -1.49 13.85 24.07
CA ALA A 54 -0.14 14.42 24.02
C ALA A 54 0.60 14.01 22.74
N SER A 55 0.43 12.77 22.28
CA SER A 55 0.97 12.30 21.00
C SER A 55 0.35 13.06 19.82
N GLN A 56 -0.94 13.35 19.87
CA GLN A 56 -1.66 14.13 18.87
C GLN A 56 -1.16 15.57 18.78
N GLU A 57 -0.96 16.24 19.92
CA GLU A 57 -0.45 17.62 19.92
C GLU A 57 0.95 17.70 19.30
N LEU A 58 1.83 16.76 19.65
CA LEU A 58 3.18 16.67 19.09
C LEU A 58 3.18 16.34 17.59
N SER A 59 2.29 15.45 17.15
CA SER A 59 2.21 15.07 15.73
C SER A 59 1.74 16.25 14.87
N VAL A 60 0.67 16.93 15.28
CA VAL A 60 0.13 18.10 14.59
C VAL A 60 1.15 19.23 14.50
N GLU A 61 1.88 19.52 15.58
CA GLU A 61 2.95 20.51 15.56
C GLU A 61 4.06 20.15 14.53
N ALA A 62 4.45 18.88 14.47
CA ALA A 62 5.44 18.41 13.51
C ALA A 62 4.94 18.52 12.06
N TYR A 63 3.67 18.19 11.80
CA TYR A 63 3.05 18.34 10.48
C TYR A 63 3.00 19.80 10.01
N GLU A 64 2.62 20.72 10.89
CA GLU A 64 2.63 22.15 10.58
C GLU A 64 4.03 22.68 10.24
N LYS A 65 5.04 22.26 11.02
CA LYS A 65 6.44 22.60 10.73
C LYS A 65 6.87 22.06 9.36
N PHE A 66 6.44 20.85 9.00
CA PHE A 66 6.80 20.26 7.71
C PHE A 66 6.17 21.03 6.55
N MET A 67 4.88 21.37 6.65
CA MET A 67 4.18 22.18 5.65
C MET A 67 4.74 23.61 5.52
N LYS A 68 5.40 24.13 6.57
CA LYS A 68 6.15 25.41 6.56
C LYS A 68 7.61 25.25 6.09
N ASN A 69 8.01 24.04 5.67
CA ASN A 69 9.37 23.70 5.25
C ASN A 69 10.43 23.78 6.37
N GLU A 70 10.03 23.63 7.63
CA GLU A 70 10.88 23.78 8.83
C GLU A 70 11.40 22.45 9.40
N THR A 71 10.83 21.32 8.97
CA THR A 71 11.29 19.97 9.34
C THR A 71 11.26 19.04 8.12
N LYS A 72 11.76 17.82 8.29
CA LYS A 72 11.90 16.82 7.22
C LYS A 72 11.03 15.59 7.48
N VAL A 73 10.65 14.91 6.40
CA VAL A 73 10.03 13.58 6.43
C VAL A 73 11.01 12.53 5.93
N SER A 74 11.01 11.37 6.59
CA SER A 74 11.87 10.23 6.28
C SER A 74 11.20 9.20 5.39
N PHE A 75 11.98 8.63 4.48
CA PHE A 75 11.57 7.55 3.57
C PHE A 75 12.15 6.18 3.98
N ASP A 76 12.63 6.06 5.23
CA ASP A 76 13.26 4.83 5.72
C ASP A 76 12.26 3.68 5.86
N ARG A 77 11.02 4.02 6.22
CA ARG A 77 9.94 3.07 6.50
C ARG A 77 9.21 2.64 5.23
N PHE A 78 9.01 3.59 4.31
CA PHE A 78 8.36 3.37 3.04
C PHE A 78 9.04 4.20 1.96
N MET A 79 9.39 3.53 0.85
CA MET A 79 10.04 4.15 -0.30
C MET A 79 9.23 3.80 -1.55
N PRO A 80 8.44 4.75 -2.08
CA PRO A 80 7.63 4.54 -3.27
C PRO A 80 8.48 4.06 -4.44
N LYS A 81 7.92 3.15 -5.24
CA LYS A 81 8.49 2.70 -6.50
C LYS A 81 7.56 3.10 -7.63
N ASN A 82 8.14 3.48 -8.77
CA ASN A 82 7.38 3.68 -10.00
C ASN A 82 6.94 2.32 -10.61
N TYR A 83 6.21 2.39 -11.71
CA TYR A 83 5.72 1.22 -12.46
C TYR A 83 6.84 0.28 -12.98
N MET A 84 8.08 0.77 -13.09
CA MET A 84 9.27 -0.02 -13.45
C MET A 84 9.99 -0.61 -12.22
N GLY A 85 9.49 -0.36 -11.01
CA GLY A 85 10.10 -0.80 -9.75
C GLY A 85 11.27 0.07 -9.28
N GLU A 86 11.49 1.22 -9.91
CA GLU A 86 12.56 2.16 -9.57
C GLU A 86 12.10 3.18 -8.53
N THR A 87 13.01 3.60 -7.66
CA THR A 87 12.75 4.63 -6.65
C THR A 87 13.26 5.98 -7.11
N ILE A 88 12.43 7.02 -6.96
CA ILE A 88 12.81 8.41 -7.21
C ILE A 88 13.47 9.08 -5.98
N TYR A 89 13.47 8.38 -4.85
CA TYR A 89 14.09 8.81 -3.60
C TYR A 89 15.37 8.04 -3.29
N ASN A 90 16.20 8.63 -2.45
CA ASN A 90 17.39 7.97 -1.94
C ASN A 90 17.06 7.26 -0.62
N LYS A 91 17.39 5.97 -0.52
CA LYS A 91 17.27 5.21 0.73
C LYS A 91 18.03 5.92 1.87
N GLY A 92 17.47 5.97 3.08
CA GLY A 92 18.12 6.63 4.21
C GLY A 92 17.91 8.14 4.25
N SER A 93 17.14 8.72 3.32
CA SER A 93 17.04 10.16 3.15
C SER A 93 15.83 10.77 3.83
N GLU A 94 15.99 12.04 4.15
CA GLU A 94 14.98 12.89 4.74
C GLU A 94 14.89 14.18 3.96
N TYR A 95 13.67 14.62 3.68
CA TYR A 95 13.42 15.76 2.81
C TYR A 95 12.47 16.76 3.45
N THR A 96 12.76 18.04 3.31
CA THR A 96 11.77 19.10 3.56
C THR A 96 10.74 19.11 2.43
N LEU A 97 9.62 19.83 2.61
CA LEU A 97 8.61 19.92 1.55
C LEU A 97 9.16 20.50 0.24
N SER A 98 9.99 21.55 0.28
CA SER A 98 10.64 22.08 -0.93
C SER A 98 11.57 21.06 -1.62
N GLU A 99 12.35 20.29 -0.86
CA GLU A 99 13.22 19.25 -1.42
C GLU A 99 12.38 18.15 -2.09
N LEU A 100 11.23 17.78 -1.50
CA LEU A 100 10.29 16.84 -2.13
C LEU A 100 9.66 17.39 -3.40
N LEU A 101 9.18 18.64 -3.36
CA LEU A 101 8.59 19.29 -4.52
C LEU A 101 9.59 19.35 -5.68
N GLN A 102 10.86 19.60 -5.41
CA GLN A 102 11.92 19.55 -6.42
C GLN A 102 12.05 18.16 -7.06
N ILE A 103 12.07 17.09 -6.24
CA ILE A 103 12.18 15.70 -6.74
C ILE A 103 10.95 15.32 -7.57
N VAL A 104 9.76 15.56 -7.00
CA VAL A 104 8.47 15.23 -7.63
C VAL A 104 8.29 16.02 -8.93
N THR A 105 8.56 17.33 -8.94
CA THR A 105 8.44 18.12 -10.17
C THR A 105 9.46 17.73 -11.24
N ALA A 106 10.70 17.38 -10.85
CA ALA A 106 11.70 16.94 -11.80
C ALA A 106 11.31 15.61 -12.47
N TYR A 107 10.68 14.69 -11.73
CA TYR A 107 10.28 13.39 -12.21
C TYR A 107 8.99 13.44 -13.05
N TYR A 108 7.87 13.87 -12.46
CA TYR A 108 6.56 13.79 -13.15
C TYR A 108 6.44 14.81 -14.29
N PHE A 109 7.12 15.95 -14.19
CA PHE A 109 7.05 17.00 -15.22
C PHE A 109 8.30 17.04 -16.11
N GLU A 110 9.02 15.94 -16.27
CA GLU A 110 10.22 15.88 -17.12
C GLU A 110 9.91 16.35 -18.55
N SER A 111 8.78 15.88 -19.10
CA SER A 111 8.33 16.13 -20.47
C SER A 111 7.38 17.33 -20.62
N SER A 112 7.02 17.99 -19.51
CA SER A 112 5.99 19.03 -19.48
C SER A 112 6.55 20.40 -19.82
N THR A 113 5.70 21.23 -20.42
CA THR A 113 6.02 22.65 -20.64
C THR A 113 5.83 23.47 -19.39
N ASN A 114 4.83 23.12 -18.57
CA ASN A 114 4.65 23.68 -17.24
C ASN A 114 5.18 22.68 -16.21
N LYS A 115 6.25 23.03 -15.50
CA LYS A 115 6.89 22.13 -14.51
C LYS A 115 6.45 22.44 -13.09
N LYS A 116 5.17 22.75 -12.93
CA LYS A 116 4.60 23.19 -11.67
C LYS A 116 3.32 22.45 -11.36
N ILE A 117 3.25 22.00 -10.11
CA ILE A 117 2.05 21.45 -9.47
C ILE A 117 1.00 22.56 -9.43
N GLU A 118 -0.26 22.22 -9.69
CA GLU A 118 -1.33 23.21 -9.72
C GLU A 118 -1.57 23.80 -8.32
N TYR A 119 -1.81 22.95 -7.33
CA TYR A 119 -1.94 23.33 -5.94
C TYR A 119 -1.72 22.10 -5.04
N ILE A 120 -1.52 22.36 -3.75
CA ILE A 120 -1.30 21.31 -2.74
C ILE A 120 -2.47 21.35 -1.78
N ASP A 121 -3.09 20.21 -1.53
CA ASP A 121 -4.03 20.03 -0.42
C ASP A 121 -3.42 19.20 0.71
N TYR A 122 -3.97 19.36 1.90
CA TYR A 122 -3.67 18.51 3.03
C TYR A 122 -4.92 18.21 3.86
N GLY A 123 -4.86 17.11 4.61
CA GLY A 123 -5.89 16.66 5.54
C GLY A 123 -5.28 15.87 6.68
N TYR A 124 -6.07 15.63 7.72
CA TYR A 124 -5.69 14.76 8.83
C TYR A 124 -6.59 13.53 8.82
N ILE A 125 -5.98 12.35 8.96
CA ILE A 125 -6.66 11.06 9.07
C ILE A 125 -6.22 10.37 10.35
N ASP A 126 -6.99 9.42 10.86
CA ASP A 126 -6.74 8.66 12.09
C ASP A 126 -6.64 7.17 11.72
N CYS A 127 -5.51 6.77 11.13
CA CYS A 127 -5.28 5.41 10.65
C CYS A 127 -5.49 4.39 11.78
N GLY A 128 -6.32 3.38 11.52
CA GLY A 128 -6.66 2.39 12.55
C GLY A 128 -7.51 2.93 13.72
N LYS A 129 -7.93 4.19 13.65
CA LYS A 129 -8.83 4.84 14.61
C LYS A 129 -8.30 4.81 16.05
N ASP A 130 -7.03 5.19 16.23
CA ASP A 130 -6.33 5.19 17.51
C ASP A 130 -6.35 6.56 18.22
N GLY A 131 -6.88 7.59 17.56
CA GLY A 131 -6.98 8.96 18.05
C GLY A 131 -5.72 9.79 17.84
N VAL A 132 -4.72 9.29 17.09
CA VAL A 132 -3.48 9.99 16.76
C VAL A 132 -3.37 10.13 15.25
N SER A 133 -3.63 11.33 14.77
CA SER A 133 -3.71 11.62 13.35
C SER A 133 -2.38 11.50 12.59
N GLU A 134 -2.48 11.05 11.35
CA GLU A 134 -1.53 11.20 10.27
C GLU A 134 -1.85 12.44 9.43
N LEU A 135 -0.82 12.95 8.75
CA LEU A 135 -0.96 13.95 7.71
C LEU A 135 -1.11 13.25 6.35
N ALA A 136 -2.21 13.54 5.65
CA ALA A 136 -2.34 13.27 4.23
C ALA A 136 -2.01 14.56 3.45
N ILE A 137 -1.09 14.49 2.49
CA ILE A 137 -0.76 15.61 1.59
C ILE A 137 -0.96 15.17 0.15
N ARG A 138 -1.68 15.98 -0.64
CA ARG A 138 -2.04 15.70 -2.03
C ARG A 138 -1.48 16.79 -2.93
N PHE A 139 -0.72 16.38 -3.94
CA PHE A 139 -0.25 17.23 -5.03
C PHE A 139 -1.24 17.09 -6.19
N ASN A 140 -1.85 18.19 -6.61
CA ASN A 140 -2.89 18.21 -7.65
C ASN A 140 -2.35 18.77 -8.97
N GLY A 141 -2.88 18.28 -10.10
CA GLY A 141 -2.45 18.69 -11.45
C GLY A 141 -1.05 18.17 -11.77
N MET A 142 -0.85 16.88 -11.54
CA MET A 142 0.39 16.14 -11.80
C MET A 142 0.36 15.53 -13.19
N ASP A 143 1.47 15.48 -13.92
CA ASP A 143 1.53 14.82 -15.25
C ASP A 143 1.84 13.32 -15.13
N ILE A 144 0.94 12.54 -14.51
CA ILE A 144 1.18 11.10 -14.26
C ILE A 144 0.84 10.25 -15.48
N TYR A 145 -0.29 10.52 -16.14
CA TYR A 145 -0.76 9.71 -17.26
C TYR A 145 -0.46 10.33 -18.62
N ASP A 146 -0.70 11.63 -18.76
CA ASP A 146 -0.36 12.43 -19.92
C ASP A 146 0.08 13.83 -19.47
N LYS A 147 0.63 14.57 -20.42
CA LYS A 147 1.07 15.94 -20.20
C LYS A 147 -0.11 16.86 -19.89
N ASP A 148 0.08 17.73 -18.90
CA ASP A 148 -0.88 18.71 -18.41
C ASP A 148 -2.23 18.09 -18.00
N ASP A 149 -2.22 16.87 -17.44
CA ASP A 149 -3.43 16.19 -16.93
C ASP A 149 -3.75 16.54 -15.46
N ASP A 150 -4.90 16.08 -14.95
CA ASP A 150 -5.39 16.38 -13.61
C ASP A 150 -5.07 15.30 -12.56
N SER A 151 -4.06 14.47 -12.82
CA SER A 151 -3.65 13.40 -11.92
C SER A 151 -3.20 13.95 -10.56
N THR A 152 -3.23 13.09 -9.56
CA THR A 152 -2.84 13.43 -8.20
C THR A 152 -1.88 12.43 -7.60
N LEU A 153 -0.99 12.92 -6.74
CA LEU A 153 -0.06 12.12 -5.95
C LEU A 153 -0.32 12.41 -4.47
N VAL A 154 -0.54 11.36 -3.67
CA VAL A 154 -0.86 11.47 -2.25
C VAL A 154 0.20 10.78 -1.40
N TYR A 155 0.63 11.46 -0.33
CA TYR A 155 1.47 10.87 0.72
C TYR A 155 0.75 10.84 2.06
N ILE A 156 0.91 9.73 2.77
CA ILE A 156 0.46 9.54 4.15
C ILE A 156 1.67 9.53 5.06
N ILE A 157 1.71 10.47 6.01
CA ILE A 157 2.87 10.75 6.86
C ILE A 157 2.47 10.63 8.33
N LYS A 158 3.20 9.81 9.10
CA LYS A 158 2.98 9.66 10.55
C LYS A 158 4.17 10.21 11.34
N TYR A 159 3.88 10.82 12.48
CA TYR A 159 4.87 11.14 13.49
C TYR A 159 5.14 9.94 14.40
N ILE A 160 6.35 9.39 14.32
CA ILE A 160 6.76 8.18 15.05
C ILE A 160 8.08 8.47 15.75
N ASN A 161 8.11 8.32 17.07
CA ASN A 161 9.33 8.43 17.89
C ASN A 161 10.16 9.70 17.62
N GLY A 162 9.50 10.86 17.51
CA GLY A 162 10.20 12.13 17.27
C GLY A 162 10.41 12.49 15.80
N LYS A 163 10.05 11.60 14.86
CA LYS A 163 10.37 11.73 13.42
C LYS A 163 9.12 11.64 12.57
N LEU A 164 9.01 12.47 11.53
CA LEU A 164 8.02 12.27 10.48
C LEU A 164 8.50 11.17 9.54
N SER A 165 7.64 10.20 9.26
CA SER A 165 7.92 9.08 8.35
C SER A 165 6.82 8.97 7.32
N LEU A 166 7.20 8.76 6.05
CA LEU A 166 6.26 8.34 5.02
C LEU A 166 5.81 6.92 5.35
N CYS A 167 4.49 6.72 5.36
CA CYS A 167 3.85 5.44 5.64
C CYS A 167 3.34 4.78 4.36
N TYR A 168 2.81 5.58 3.44
CA TYR A 168 2.27 5.11 2.18
C TYR A 168 2.21 6.23 1.15
N SER A 169 2.13 5.86 -0.13
CA SER A 169 1.85 6.78 -1.22
C SER A 169 0.98 6.11 -2.26
N TYR A 170 0.11 6.88 -2.91
CA TYR A 170 -0.65 6.40 -4.05
C TYR A 170 -0.88 7.51 -5.07
N GLU A 171 -1.21 7.10 -6.28
CA GLU A 171 -1.49 7.97 -7.42
C GLU A 171 -2.94 7.79 -7.87
N THR A 172 -3.49 8.82 -8.50
CA THR A 172 -4.79 8.78 -9.18
C THR A 172 -4.65 9.50 -10.51
N TRP A 173 -5.14 8.89 -11.59
CA TRP A 173 -4.98 9.36 -12.96
C TRP A 173 -6.10 8.79 -13.86
N ALA A 174 -6.17 9.19 -15.12
CA ALA A 174 -7.33 8.96 -16.00
C ALA A 174 -7.82 7.48 -16.15
N ARG A 175 -7.01 6.47 -15.82
CA ARG A 175 -7.42 5.05 -15.81
C ARG A 175 -7.13 4.35 -14.49
N SER A 176 -6.87 5.08 -13.42
CA SER A 176 -6.68 4.55 -12.07
C SER A 176 -7.22 5.54 -11.05
N ASP A 177 -8.26 5.16 -10.33
CA ASP A 177 -8.83 5.94 -9.24
C ASP A 177 -8.45 5.31 -7.90
N SER A 178 -7.88 6.09 -6.99
CA SER A 178 -7.42 5.62 -5.69
C SER A 178 -7.89 6.55 -4.59
N THR A 179 -8.43 5.96 -3.52
CA THR A 179 -8.97 6.70 -2.39
C THR A 179 -8.48 6.10 -1.08
N ILE A 180 -8.33 6.97 -0.08
CA ILE A 180 -8.17 6.58 1.31
C ILE A 180 -9.21 7.34 2.13
N ASN A 181 -9.78 6.70 3.15
CA ASN A 181 -10.75 7.35 4.03
C ASN A 181 -10.13 7.85 5.35
N GLU A 182 -10.95 8.45 6.20
CA GLU A 182 -10.49 9.08 7.47
C GLU A 182 -9.83 8.10 8.44
N TYR A 183 -9.98 6.77 8.25
CA TYR A 183 -9.38 5.75 9.10
C TYR A 183 -8.28 4.93 8.41
N GLY A 184 -7.81 5.38 7.24
CA GLY A 184 -6.71 4.74 6.53
C GLY A 184 -7.11 3.55 5.66
N TYR A 185 -8.40 3.30 5.46
CA TYR A 185 -8.85 2.25 4.53
C TYR A 185 -8.70 2.73 3.09
N TYR A 186 -8.00 1.93 2.29
CA TYR A 186 -7.63 2.23 0.91
C TYR A 186 -8.44 1.38 -0.07
N LYS A 187 -8.85 2.01 -1.16
CA LYS A 187 -9.40 1.36 -2.34
C LYS A 187 -8.77 1.97 -3.58
N SER A 188 -8.36 1.14 -4.51
CA SER A 188 -8.12 1.59 -5.89
C SER A 188 -8.87 0.75 -6.88
N SER A 189 -9.22 1.38 -8.00
CA SER A 189 -9.74 0.74 -9.19
C SER A 189 -8.95 1.23 -10.40
N GLY A 190 -8.72 0.35 -11.38
CA GLY A 190 -7.97 0.69 -12.58
C GLY A 190 -8.49 -0.05 -13.80
N SER A 191 -8.22 0.49 -14.98
CA SER A 191 -8.54 -0.15 -16.26
C SER A 191 -7.26 -0.64 -16.93
N GLY A 192 -7.15 -1.96 -17.13
CA GLY A 192 -6.15 -2.59 -17.99
C GLY A 192 -6.57 -2.59 -19.47
N GLY A 193 -7.87 -2.49 -19.76
CA GLY A 193 -8.40 -2.41 -21.12
C GLY A 193 -9.90 -2.14 -21.16
N ALA A 194 -10.51 -2.36 -22.32
CA ALA A 194 -11.95 -2.20 -22.51
C ALA A 194 -12.78 -3.23 -21.72
N SER A 195 -12.22 -4.40 -21.45
CA SER A 195 -12.87 -5.50 -20.73
C SER A 195 -12.11 -5.90 -19.46
N ASN A 196 -10.95 -5.30 -19.20
CA ASN A 196 -10.08 -5.68 -18.10
C ASN A 196 -9.96 -4.55 -17.08
N HIS A 197 -10.26 -4.87 -15.83
CA HIS A 197 -10.28 -3.94 -14.70
C HIS A 197 -9.61 -4.58 -13.50
N ILE A 198 -8.98 -3.77 -12.66
CA ILE A 198 -8.36 -4.25 -11.41
C ILE A 198 -8.86 -3.40 -10.26
N GLU A 199 -9.13 -4.06 -9.14
CA GLU A 199 -9.39 -3.42 -7.86
C GLU A 199 -8.32 -3.86 -6.87
N GLU A 200 -7.92 -2.96 -5.97
CA GLU A 200 -7.03 -3.29 -4.85
C GLU A 200 -7.58 -2.68 -3.56
N TYR A 201 -7.47 -3.45 -2.49
CA TYR A 201 -7.93 -3.12 -1.16
C TYR A 201 -6.76 -3.23 -0.18
N GLY A 202 -6.66 -2.27 0.74
CA GLY A 202 -5.70 -2.32 1.82
C GLY A 202 -6.07 -1.36 2.94
N VAL A 203 -5.24 -1.35 3.98
CA VAL A 203 -5.41 -0.43 5.12
C VAL A 203 -4.05 0.00 5.63
N ILE A 204 -3.93 1.26 6.04
CA ILE A 204 -2.81 1.71 6.85
C ILE A 204 -3.20 1.52 8.31
N ASP A 205 -2.46 0.67 9.02
CA ASP A 205 -2.73 0.40 10.43
C ASP A 205 -2.34 1.57 11.34
N LYS A 206 -2.73 1.48 12.62
CA LYS A 206 -2.43 2.48 13.65
C LYS A 206 -0.94 2.79 13.84
N ASP A 207 -0.07 1.88 13.45
CA ASP A 207 1.38 2.05 13.56
C ASP A 207 1.96 2.66 12.25
N GLY A 208 1.12 2.90 11.25
CA GLY A 208 1.49 3.44 9.94
C GLY A 208 2.16 2.41 9.04
N ASN A 209 1.84 1.11 9.18
CA ASN A 209 2.23 0.09 8.19
C ASN A 209 1.10 -0.08 7.18
N TRP A 210 1.49 -0.23 5.91
CA TRP A 210 0.59 -0.73 4.87
C TRP A 210 0.27 -2.21 5.11
N GLN A 211 -1.02 -2.55 4.99
CA GLN A 211 -1.52 -3.91 5.09
C GLN A 211 -2.37 -4.21 3.85
N PHE A 212 -1.82 -5.03 2.95
CA PHE A 212 -2.56 -5.50 1.78
C PHE A 212 -3.70 -6.44 2.19
N ILE A 213 -4.89 -6.22 1.63
CA ILE A 213 -6.06 -7.08 1.84
C ILE A 213 -6.21 -8.00 0.64
N ALA A 214 -6.54 -7.45 -0.52
CA ALA A 214 -6.78 -8.25 -1.72
C ALA A 214 -6.63 -7.39 -2.99
N SER A 215 -6.32 -8.06 -4.10
CA SER A 215 -6.51 -7.51 -5.45
C SER A 215 -7.48 -8.39 -6.22
N VAL A 216 -8.37 -7.77 -6.99
CA VAL A 216 -9.37 -8.44 -7.83
C VAL A 216 -9.23 -7.93 -9.25
N GLU A 217 -8.74 -8.77 -10.16
CA GLU A 217 -8.71 -8.48 -11.58
C GLU A 217 -9.95 -9.09 -12.24
N THR A 218 -10.73 -8.28 -12.94
CA THR A 218 -11.93 -8.69 -13.68
C THR A 218 -11.68 -8.61 -15.18
N GLU A 219 -11.81 -9.72 -15.88
CA GLU A 219 -11.86 -9.80 -17.35
C GLU A 219 -13.29 -10.11 -17.80
N LEU A 220 -13.97 -9.12 -18.36
CA LEU A 220 -15.37 -9.19 -18.82
C LEU A 220 -15.54 -9.90 -20.17
N ASP A 221 -14.47 -10.06 -20.95
CA ASP A 221 -14.48 -10.83 -22.20
C ASP A 221 -13.67 -12.12 -22.01
N ILE A 222 -14.38 -13.21 -21.74
CA ILE A 222 -13.80 -14.55 -21.56
C ILE A 222 -12.89 -15.00 -22.72
N ASN A 223 -13.07 -14.44 -23.93
CA ASN A 223 -12.23 -14.78 -25.08
C ASN A 223 -10.80 -14.25 -24.92
N LYS A 224 -10.59 -13.18 -24.14
CA LYS A 224 -9.25 -12.65 -23.82
C LYS A 224 -8.41 -13.65 -23.04
N LEU A 225 -9.03 -14.61 -22.35
CA LEU A 225 -8.33 -15.67 -21.63
C LEU A 225 -7.58 -16.65 -22.56
N THR A 226 -7.83 -16.63 -23.87
CA THR A 226 -7.11 -17.44 -24.87
C THR A 226 -5.59 -17.22 -24.82
N TRP A 227 -5.14 -16.06 -24.35
CA TRP A 227 -3.73 -15.71 -24.23
C TRP A 227 -3.08 -16.18 -22.91
N SER A 228 -3.85 -16.75 -21.98
CA SER A 228 -3.35 -17.30 -20.72
C SER A 228 -3.15 -18.80 -20.85
N ASP A 229 -1.94 -19.30 -20.58
CA ASP A 229 -1.68 -20.74 -20.60
C ASP A 229 -2.50 -21.52 -19.59
N GLU A 230 -2.79 -20.90 -18.44
CA GLU A 230 -3.61 -21.43 -17.35
C GLU A 230 -5.10 -21.42 -17.68
N LEU A 231 -5.60 -20.34 -18.31
CA LEU A 231 -7.05 -20.08 -18.42
C LEU A 231 -7.62 -20.29 -19.83
N LYS A 232 -6.80 -20.52 -20.86
CA LYS A 232 -7.23 -20.67 -22.26
C LYS A 232 -8.23 -21.79 -22.53
N GLN A 233 -8.35 -22.78 -21.64
CA GLN A 233 -9.34 -23.85 -21.80
C GLN A 233 -10.77 -23.36 -21.57
N ILE A 234 -10.96 -22.34 -20.73
CA ILE A 234 -12.27 -21.79 -20.40
C ILE A 234 -13.04 -21.34 -21.67
N PRO A 235 -12.52 -20.42 -22.51
CA PRO A 235 -13.24 -19.99 -23.71
C PRO A 235 -13.46 -21.13 -24.72
N GLN A 236 -12.55 -22.10 -24.79
CA GLN A 236 -12.69 -23.26 -25.67
C GLN A 236 -13.88 -24.13 -25.27
N VAL A 237 -14.01 -24.45 -23.98
CA VAL A 237 -15.15 -25.24 -23.48
C VAL A 237 -16.45 -24.45 -23.63
N ALA A 238 -16.45 -23.15 -23.33
CA ALA A 238 -17.63 -22.28 -23.49
C ALA A 238 -18.16 -22.29 -24.93
N GLU A 239 -17.26 -22.21 -25.92
CA GLU A 239 -17.61 -22.30 -27.34
C GLU A 239 -18.28 -23.64 -27.69
N THR A 240 -17.75 -24.77 -27.21
CA THR A 240 -18.35 -26.10 -27.47
C THR A 240 -19.76 -26.24 -26.89
N LYS A 241 -20.06 -25.51 -25.82
CA LYS A 241 -21.39 -25.46 -25.19
C LYS A 241 -22.30 -24.38 -25.77
N GLY A 242 -21.86 -23.67 -26.83
CA GLY A 242 -22.62 -22.62 -27.50
C GLY A 242 -22.83 -21.37 -26.65
N ILE A 243 -21.90 -21.06 -25.74
CA ILE A 243 -21.94 -19.87 -24.88
C ILE A 243 -20.89 -18.88 -25.38
N SER A 244 -21.31 -17.67 -25.72
CA SER A 244 -20.42 -16.60 -26.20
C SER A 244 -20.39 -15.42 -25.23
N GLY A 245 -19.20 -15.07 -24.73
CA GLY A 245 -18.83 -13.72 -24.29
C GLY A 245 -19.43 -13.18 -22.98
N ASN A 246 -20.61 -13.63 -22.54
CA ASN A 246 -21.31 -13.05 -21.39
C ASN A 246 -20.87 -13.64 -20.04
N ILE A 247 -19.58 -13.98 -19.91
CA ILE A 247 -19.01 -14.49 -18.68
C ILE A 247 -17.80 -13.62 -18.36
N GLY A 248 -17.82 -13.00 -17.18
CA GLY A 248 -16.67 -12.31 -16.62
C GLY A 248 -15.89 -13.23 -15.69
N LEU A 249 -14.57 -13.25 -15.79
CA LEU A 249 -13.70 -13.94 -14.83
C LEU A 249 -13.12 -12.94 -13.84
N LYS A 250 -13.20 -13.25 -12.54
CA LYS A 250 -12.47 -12.55 -11.49
C LYS A 250 -11.28 -13.42 -11.04
N THR A 251 -10.08 -12.85 -11.07
CA THR A 251 -8.86 -13.42 -10.51
C THR A 251 -8.51 -12.68 -9.23
N ILE A 252 -8.38 -13.41 -8.13
CA ILE A 252 -8.20 -12.84 -6.78
C ILE A 252 -6.85 -13.27 -6.22
N CYS A 253 -6.12 -12.30 -5.66
CA CYS A 253 -4.88 -12.52 -4.94
C CYS A 253 -4.97 -11.89 -3.54
N PHE A 254 -4.46 -12.59 -2.52
CA PHE A 254 -4.39 -12.11 -1.12
C PHE A 254 -2.97 -11.75 -0.67
N ASP A 255 -2.02 -11.77 -1.62
CA ASP A 255 -0.60 -11.43 -1.43
C ASP A 255 -0.22 -10.18 -2.25
N GLU A 256 0.47 -9.23 -1.61
CA GLU A 256 0.78 -7.86 -2.08
C GLU A 256 1.59 -7.77 -3.38
N ASN A 257 2.26 -8.84 -3.80
CA ASN A 257 3.19 -8.79 -4.93
C ASN A 257 2.51 -8.74 -6.33
N ALA A 258 1.27 -8.24 -6.45
CA ALA A 258 0.48 -8.26 -7.68
C ALA A 258 1.11 -7.47 -8.85
N TYR A 259 1.93 -6.45 -8.58
CA TYR A 259 2.50 -5.56 -9.62
C TYR A 259 3.90 -5.93 -10.16
N VAL A 260 4.44 -7.11 -9.85
CA VAL A 260 5.71 -7.54 -10.48
C VAL A 260 5.45 -8.06 -11.91
N ILE A 261 5.23 -7.12 -12.83
CA ILE A 261 5.27 -7.36 -14.28
C ILE A 261 6.73 -7.67 -14.63
N ASN A 262 7.03 -8.90 -15.05
CA ASN A 262 8.37 -9.45 -15.35
C ASN A 262 9.23 -9.93 -14.16
N SER A 263 8.72 -10.82 -13.32
CA SER A 263 9.60 -11.74 -12.58
C SER A 263 9.30 -13.18 -12.95
N ALA A 264 10.34 -14.02 -12.97
CA ALA A 264 10.20 -15.48 -13.05
C ALA A 264 9.52 -16.09 -11.80
N GLU A 265 9.06 -15.26 -10.86
CA GLU A 265 8.37 -15.64 -9.61
C GLU A 265 6.83 -15.58 -9.72
N ILE A 266 6.27 -15.25 -10.90
CA ILE A 266 4.82 -15.24 -11.14
C ILE A 266 4.22 -16.66 -11.00
N ASP A 267 5.03 -17.71 -11.19
CA ASP A 267 4.61 -19.12 -11.30
C ASP A 267 4.22 -19.79 -9.96
N ASN A 268 4.34 -19.10 -8.82
CA ASN A 268 4.08 -19.67 -7.48
C ASN A 268 3.05 -18.88 -6.64
N LYS A 269 2.23 -18.00 -7.25
CA LYS A 269 1.25 -17.20 -6.50
C LYS A 269 -0.07 -17.95 -6.38
N GLU A 270 -0.60 -18.06 -5.17
CA GLU A 270 -1.93 -18.60 -4.94
C GLU A 270 -2.97 -17.65 -5.53
N ARG A 271 -3.75 -18.15 -6.49
CA ARG A 271 -4.81 -17.41 -7.16
C ARG A 271 -6.13 -18.13 -6.91
N PHE A 272 -7.15 -17.34 -6.69
CA PHE A 272 -8.53 -17.81 -6.61
C PHE A 272 -9.32 -17.25 -7.78
N TYR A 273 -10.27 -18.02 -8.27
CA TYR A 273 -11.12 -17.63 -9.39
C TYR A 273 -12.58 -17.65 -8.97
N THR A 274 -13.34 -16.67 -9.43
CA THR A 274 -14.81 -16.74 -9.46
C THR A 274 -15.29 -16.15 -10.78
N PHE A 275 -16.57 -16.31 -11.13
CA PHE A 275 -17.08 -15.86 -12.40
C PHE A 275 -18.46 -15.22 -12.30
N ASP A 276 -18.65 -14.13 -13.01
CA ASP A 276 -19.96 -13.51 -13.18
C ASP A 276 -20.56 -13.92 -14.52
N VAL A 277 -21.87 -14.04 -14.58
CA VAL A 277 -22.60 -14.27 -15.83
C VAL A 277 -23.51 -13.08 -16.07
N TYR A 278 -23.52 -12.60 -17.31
CA TYR A 278 -24.31 -11.45 -17.72
C TYR A 278 -25.41 -11.86 -18.70
N ASP A 279 -26.53 -11.14 -18.68
CA ASP A 279 -27.57 -11.29 -19.70
C ASP A 279 -27.19 -10.56 -21.00
N ASP A 280 -28.07 -10.60 -22.00
CA ASP A 280 -27.82 -9.94 -23.30
C ASP A 280 -27.79 -8.41 -23.22
N ASN A 281 -28.23 -7.82 -22.10
CA ASN A 281 -28.16 -6.38 -21.83
C ASN A 281 -26.93 -6.01 -20.98
N TRP A 282 -26.04 -6.97 -20.70
CA TRP A 282 -24.90 -6.81 -19.79
C TRP A 282 -25.28 -6.58 -18.32
N GLU A 283 -26.48 -7.02 -17.91
CA GLU A 283 -26.88 -7.01 -16.51
C GLU A 283 -26.39 -8.29 -15.82
N LEU A 284 -25.89 -8.15 -14.59
CA LEU A 284 -25.40 -9.28 -13.79
C LEU A 284 -26.56 -10.23 -13.46
N ILE A 285 -26.36 -11.53 -13.71
CA ILE A 285 -27.29 -12.58 -13.31
C ILE A 285 -26.94 -13.05 -11.90
N GLU A 286 -27.70 -12.60 -10.91
CA GLU A 286 -27.58 -13.01 -9.52
C GLU A 286 -28.35 -14.32 -9.26
N ASP A 287 -27.74 -15.48 -9.54
CA ASP A 287 -28.30 -16.80 -9.25
C ASP A 287 -27.23 -17.75 -8.68
N GLU A 288 -27.38 -18.16 -7.43
CA GLU A 288 -26.45 -19.10 -6.77
C GLU A 288 -26.35 -20.46 -7.49
N ASN A 289 -27.39 -20.86 -8.23
CA ASN A 289 -27.36 -22.10 -9.00
C ASN A 289 -26.31 -22.07 -10.12
N LEU A 290 -25.83 -20.89 -10.53
CA LEU A 290 -24.71 -20.76 -11.47
C LEU A 290 -23.48 -21.54 -11.00
N TYR A 291 -23.23 -21.58 -9.69
CA TYR A 291 -22.06 -22.22 -9.07
C TYR A 291 -22.29 -23.68 -8.67
N ALA A 292 -23.55 -24.12 -8.56
CA ALA A 292 -23.91 -25.45 -8.09
C ALA A 292 -24.37 -26.40 -9.21
N ASN A 293 -25.24 -25.93 -10.10
CA ASN A 293 -25.85 -26.75 -11.15
C ASN A 293 -26.19 -25.89 -12.37
N SER A 294 -25.19 -25.62 -13.19
CA SER A 294 -25.37 -24.85 -14.41
C SER A 294 -24.38 -25.26 -15.49
N LYS A 295 -24.73 -24.96 -16.75
CA LYS A 295 -23.82 -25.06 -17.88
C LYS A 295 -22.56 -24.20 -17.71
N TYR A 296 -22.60 -23.15 -16.89
CA TYR A 296 -21.47 -22.29 -16.59
C TYR A 296 -20.49 -22.97 -15.65
N LYS A 297 -20.97 -23.60 -14.57
CA LYS A 297 -20.16 -24.47 -13.72
C LYS A 297 -19.44 -25.55 -14.53
N GLU A 298 -20.17 -26.22 -15.42
CA GLU A 298 -19.60 -27.27 -16.27
C GLU A 298 -18.44 -26.75 -17.14
N ILE A 299 -18.45 -25.48 -17.58
CA ILE A 299 -17.33 -24.88 -18.31
C ILE A 299 -16.06 -24.92 -17.47
N PHE A 300 -16.13 -24.46 -16.23
CA PHE A 300 -14.97 -24.40 -15.33
C PHE A 300 -14.50 -25.81 -14.91
N ASP A 301 -15.44 -26.71 -14.61
CA ASP A 301 -15.14 -28.10 -14.28
C ASP A 301 -14.40 -28.81 -15.44
N GLU A 302 -14.89 -28.67 -16.68
CA GLU A 302 -14.28 -29.29 -17.87
C GLU A 302 -12.99 -28.58 -18.30
N ALA A 303 -12.86 -27.27 -18.05
CA ALA A 303 -11.63 -26.51 -18.25
C ALA A 303 -10.55 -26.81 -17.18
N LEU A 304 -10.89 -27.59 -16.14
CA LEU A 304 -10.03 -27.92 -15.01
C LEU A 304 -9.53 -26.69 -14.24
N VAL A 305 -10.35 -25.63 -14.18
CA VAL A 305 -10.04 -24.40 -13.43
C VAL A 305 -10.90 -24.39 -12.16
N PRO A 306 -10.30 -24.60 -10.96
CA PRO A 306 -11.05 -24.53 -9.73
C PRO A 306 -11.54 -23.09 -9.49
N PHE A 307 -12.75 -22.95 -9.01
CA PHE A 307 -13.34 -21.67 -8.66
C PHE A 307 -13.94 -21.73 -7.24
N ILE A 308 -14.09 -20.56 -6.64
CA ILE A 308 -14.81 -20.32 -5.39
C ILE A 308 -16.11 -19.57 -5.70
N THR A 309 -17.08 -19.69 -4.81
CA THR A 309 -18.34 -18.93 -4.85
C THR A 309 -18.11 -17.47 -4.45
N PRO A 310 -19.05 -16.55 -4.79
CA PRO A 310 -19.00 -15.16 -4.31
C PRO A 310 -19.05 -15.05 -2.79
N GLU A 311 -19.78 -15.95 -2.13
CA GLU A 311 -19.85 -16.02 -0.67
C GLU A 311 -18.49 -16.41 -0.07
N GLU A 312 -17.84 -17.45 -0.60
CA GLU A 312 -16.48 -17.84 -0.18
C GLU A 312 -15.49 -16.71 -0.39
N LEU A 313 -15.54 -16.02 -1.55
CA LEU A 313 -14.70 -14.85 -1.81
C LEU A 313 -14.94 -13.74 -0.76
N SER A 314 -16.20 -13.40 -0.51
CA SER A 314 -16.57 -12.37 0.48
C SER A 314 -16.08 -12.74 1.88
N ASN A 315 -16.20 -14.01 2.27
CA ASN A 315 -15.71 -14.52 3.55
C ASN A 315 -14.18 -14.43 3.64
N MET A 316 -13.45 -14.83 2.58
CA MET A 316 -11.98 -14.74 2.55
C MET A 316 -11.47 -13.31 2.65
N ILE A 317 -12.09 -12.36 1.95
CA ILE A 317 -11.79 -10.93 2.08
C ILE A 317 -12.07 -10.45 3.50
N SER A 318 -13.24 -10.78 4.05
CA SER A 318 -13.64 -10.38 5.41
C SER A 318 -12.70 -10.93 6.49
N GLU A 319 -12.25 -12.19 6.35
CA GLU A 319 -11.25 -12.77 7.25
C GLU A 319 -9.91 -12.04 7.18
N LYS A 320 -9.47 -11.65 5.97
CA LYS A 320 -8.24 -10.90 5.80
C LYS A 320 -8.38 -9.50 6.40
N GLU A 321 -9.48 -8.81 6.15
CA GLU A 321 -9.82 -7.52 6.74
C GLU A 321 -9.77 -7.58 8.27
N GLU A 322 -10.37 -8.59 8.89
CA GLU A 322 -10.33 -8.77 10.34
C GLU A 322 -8.90 -8.96 10.86
N LYS A 323 -8.10 -9.80 10.18
CA LYS A 323 -6.69 -10.06 10.54
C LYS A 323 -5.82 -8.80 10.49
N VAL A 324 -6.09 -7.88 9.55
CA VAL A 324 -5.33 -6.62 9.41
C VAL A 324 -5.96 -5.45 10.16
N GLY A 325 -7.08 -5.67 10.86
CA GLY A 325 -7.75 -4.66 11.66
C GLY A 325 -8.67 -3.72 10.88
N ALA A 326 -9.02 -4.02 9.62
CA ALA A 326 -9.96 -3.26 8.79
C ALA A 326 -11.42 -3.55 9.19
N THR A 327 -11.81 -3.10 10.38
CA THR A 327 -13.19 -3.28 10.89
C THR A 327 -14.23 -2.58 10.00
N ALA A 328 -15.50 -2.98 10.09
CA ALA A 328 -16.61 -2.33 9.38
C ALA A 328 -16.62 -0.79 9.59
N LYS A 329 -16.35 -0.33 10.81
CA LYS A 329 -16.26 1.10 11.13
C LYS A 329 -15.09 1.79 10.43
N ILE A 330 -13.96 1.12 10.26
CA ILE A 330 -12.81 1.64 9.51
C ILE A 330 -13.16 1.73 8.03
N LYS A 331 -13.83 0.72 7.46
CA LYS A 331 -14.26 0.68 6.06
C LYS A 331 -15.29 1.77 5.72
N GLU A 332 -16.21 2.02 6.63
CA GLU A 332 -17.29 3.02 6.51
C GLU A 332 -16.84 4.44 6.91
N GLY A 333 -15.53 4.65 7.15
CA GLY A 333 -14.97 5.97 7.41
C GLY A 333 -15.31 6.97 6.30
N SER A 334 -15.50 8.21 6.70
CA SER A 334 -15.81 9.32 5.80
C SER A 334 -14.65 9.61 4.85
N GLU A 335 -14.96 10.23 3.70
CA GLU A 335 -13.95 10.79 2.81
C GLU A 335 -13.11 11.86 3.52
N LEU A 336 -11.86 12.03 3.06
CA LEU A 336 -10.95 13.04 3.60
C LEU A 336 -11.46 14.44 3.33
N LEU A 337 -11.43 15.26 4.38
CA LEU A 337 -11.65 16.69 4.27
C LEU A 337 -10.34 17.40 3.93
N TRP A 338 -10.25 17.86 2.67
CA TRP A 338 -9.07 18.54 2.15
C TRP A 338 -9.10 20.04 2.44
N LYS A 339 -7.92 20.59 2.74
CA LYS A 339 -7.65 22.03 2.84
C LYS A 339 -6.50 22.38 1.91
N THR A 340 -6.67 23.43 1.11
CA THR A 340 -5.58 23.92 0.27
C THR A 340 -4.49 24.58 1.11
N LEU A 341 -3.26 24.10 0.94
CA LEU A 341 -2.07 24.65 1.56
C LEU A 341 -1.73 25.99 0.90
N ASN A 342 -1.34 26.99 1.71
CA ASN A 342 -0.82 28.24 1.16
C ASN A 342 0.54 28.01 0.50
N GLY A 343 0.55 27.94 -0.84
CA GLY A 343 1.73 27.71 -1.66
C GLY A 343 2.69 28.91 -1.81
N SER A 344 2.48 30.03 -1.10
CA SER A 344 3.24 31.26 -1.34
C SER A 344 4.76 31.14 -1.15
N ILE A 345 5.21 30.18 -0.34
CA ILE A 345 6.64 29.91 -0.13
C ILE A 345 7.22 28.87 -1.12
N PHE A 346 6.37 28.24 -1.93
CA PHE A 346 6.72 27.17 -2.88
C PHE A 346 6.52 27.59 -4.34
N THR A 347 6.54 28.88 -4.65
CA THR A 347 6.19 29.42 -5.98
C THR A 347 7.06 28.93 -7.12
N ASP A 348 8.22 28.36 -6.82
CA ASP A 348 9.11 27.77 -7.83
C ASP A 348 8.55 26.43 -8.34
N TYR A 349 7.75 25.73 -7.55
CA TYR A 349 7.23 24.39 -7.82
C TYR A 349 5.70 24.32 -7.90
N VAL A 350 4.99 25.30 -7.35
CA VAL A 350 3.52 25.34 -7.28
C VAL A 350 3.00 26.59 -7.99
N ASN A 351 1.90 26.47 -8.71
CA ASN A 351 1.20 27.61 -9.29
C ASN A 351 0.62 28.51 -8.18
N ARG A 352 0.30 29.76 -8.56
CA ARG A 352 -0.19 30.79 -7.63
C ARG A 352 -1.71 30.84 -7.59
#